data_AF-A0A9D7F8V9-F1
#
_entry.id   AF-A0A9D7F8V9-F1
#
_cell.length_a   1.000
_cell.length_b   1.000
_cell.length_c   1.000
_cell.angle_alpha   90.00
_cell.angle_beta   90.00
_cell.angle_gamma   90.00
#
_symmetry.space_group_name_H-M   'P 1'
#
loop_
_entity.id
_entity.type
_entity.pdbx_description
1 polymer ?
#
loop_
_entity_poly.entity_id
_entity_poly.type
_entity_poly.pdbx_seq_one_letter_code
_entity_poly.pdbx_strand_id
1 'polypeptide(L)'
;MHQKLGEQPFALDQTATAPGEYAFQVTRMQYYISEIKLIHDGGQVTPVTDLYLLVSAEKDDQFDLGSFALENIEGIEFSIGVDEAHNHLDPALYSTHHPLALHNPPCIGVGRRATGLSPWKANRATTAARAS
;
A
#
# COMPACT_ATOMS: atom_id res chain seq x y z
N MET A 1 -13.11 3.32 -3.40
CA MET A 1 -13.14 1.94 -2.88
C MET A 1 -13.45 2.02 -1.40
N HIS A 2 -14.51 1.36 -0.92
CA HIS A 2 -14.97 1.52 0.46
C HIS A 2 -14.20 0.61 1.45
N GLN A 3 -13.12 1.14 2.00
CA GLN A 3 -12.19 0.45 2.89
C GLN A 3 -12.78 0.26 4.31
N LYS A 4 -12.38 -0.81 5.01
CA LYS A 4 -12.81 -1.10 6.38
C LYS A 4 -11.65 -1.47 7.29
N LEU A 5 -11.80 -1.20 8.58
CA LEU A 5 -10.96 -1.74 9.66
C LEU A 5 -11.85 -2.51 10.64
N GLY A 6 -11.77 -3.84 10.61
CA GLY A 6 -12.79 -4.68 11.24
C GLY A 6 -14.15 -4.44 10.59
N GLU A 7 -15.17 -4.16 11.40
CA GLU A 7 -16.53 -3.89 10.91
C GLU A 7 -16.77 -2.43 10.51
N GLN A 8 -15.89 -1.51 10.92
CA GLN A 8 -16.06 -0.07 10.74
C GLN A 8 -15.45 0.42 9.43
N PRO A 9 -16.00 1.48 8.80
CA PRO A 9 -15.32 2.20 7.74
C PRO A 9 -13.92 2.62 8.19
N PHE A 10 -12.94 2.47 7.30
CA PHE A 10 -11.56 2.83 7.60
C PHE A 10 -11.43 4.36 7.78
N ALA A 11 -10.65 4.77 8.78
CA ALA A 11 -10.24 6.15 8.98
C ALA A 11 -8.85 6.19 9.62
N LEU A 12 -8.07 7.22 9.28
CA LEU A 12 -6.74 7.43 9.85
C LEU A 12 -6.83 7.87 11.32
N ASP A 13 -5.73 7.66 12.04
CA ASP A 13 -5.54 8.11 13.43
C ASP A 13 -6.58 7.58 14.44
N GLN A 14 -7.33 6.55 14.05
CA GLN A 14 -8.21 5.81 14.96
C GLN A 14 -7.44 4.70 15.66
N THR A 15 -7.64 4.59 16.97
CA THR A 15 -7.06 3.49 17.76
C THR A 15 -7.85 2.21 17.50
N ALA A 16 -7.16 1.17 17.05
CA ALA A 16 -7.69 -0.18 16.90
C ALA A 16 -6.87 -1.19 17.69
N THR A 17 -7.48 -2.33 18.01
CA THR A 17 -6.83 -3.42 18.75
C THR A 17 -6.50 -4.54 17.79
N ALA A 18 -5.23 -4.92 17.72
CA ALA A 18 -4.80 -6.07 16.94
C ALA A 18 -5.19 -7.38 17.65
N PRO A 19 -5.24 -8.53 16.94
CA PRO A 19 -5.50 -9.84 17.56
C PRO A 19 -4.57 -10.21 18.73
N GLY A 20 -3.39 -9.58 18.82
CA GLY A 20 -2.44 -9.74 19.93
C GLY A 20 -2.66 -8.78 21.11
N GLU A 21 -3.83 -8.15 21.22
CA GLU A 21 -4.25 -7.24 22.31
C GLU A 21 -3.42 -5.96 22.48
N TYR A 22 -2.56 -5.63 21.51
CA TYR A 22 -1.91 -4.32 21.47
C TYR A 22 -2.73 -3.33 20.65
N ALA A 23 -2.73 -2.08 21.11
CA ALA A 23 -3.32 -0.97 20.40
C ALA A 23 -2.38 -0.48 19.29
N PHE A 24 -2.95 -0.10 18.16
CA PHE A 24 -2.24 0.55 17.07
C PHE A 24 -3.09 1.66 16.45
N GLN A 25 -2.45 2.55 15.71
CA GLN A 25 -3.09 3.56 14.88
C GLN A 25 -2.48 3.50 13.50
N VAL A 26 -3.33 3.60 12.49
CA VAL A 26 -2.87 3.73 11.10
C VAL A 26 -2.81 5.22 10.77
N THR A 27 -1.59 5.74 10.63
CA THR A 27 -1.33 7.14 10.28
C THR A 27 -1.18 7.35 8.77
N ARG A 28 -1.00 6.27 8.01
CA ARG A 28 -0.96 6.26 6.54
C ARG A 28 -1.32 4.89 6.01
N MET A 29 -2.19 4.86 5.00
CA MET A 29 -2.51 3.66 4.23
C MET A 29 -2.58 4.03 2.75
N GLN A 30 -1.56 3.63 2.00
CA GLN A 30 -1.48 3.79 0.56
C GLN A 30 -0.89 2.54 -0.07
N TYR A 31 -1.36 2.20 -1.26
CA TYR A 31 -0.88 1.04 -1.99
C TYR A 31 -1.03 1.27 -3.49
N TYR A 32 -0.24 0.53 -4.26
CA TYR A 32 -0.31 0.55 -5.71
C TYR A 32 -1.30 -0.49 -6.21
N ILE A 33 -2.02 -0.16 -7.28
CA ILE A 33 -2.72 -1.11 -8.13
C ILE A 33 -2.04 -1.07 -9.50
N SER A 34 -1.75 -2.25 -10.04
CA SER A 34 -1.15 -2.44 -11.38
C SER A 34 -1.71 -3.69 -12.06
N GLU A 35 -1.25 -3.94 -13.28
CA GLU A 35 -1.60 -5.15 -14.07
C GLU A 35 -3.12 -5.36 -14.20
N ILE A 36 -3.85 -4.27 -14.39
CA ILE A 36 -5.32 -4.29 -14.46
C ILE A 36 -5.74 -4.98 -15.77
N LYS A 37 -6.72 -5.89 -15.67
CA LYS A 37 -7.31 -6.61 -16.80
C LYS A 37 -8.82 -6.54 -16.73
N LEU A 38 -9.44 -6.30 -17.87
CA LEU A 38 -10.88 -6.30 -18.05
C LEU A 38 -11.31 -7.64 -18.62
N ILE A 39 -12.25 -8.32 -17.95
CA ILE A 39 -12.89 -9.53 -18.44
C ILE A 39 -14.23 -9.14 -19.04
N HIS A 40 -14.47 -9.45 -20.31
CA HIS A 40 -15.66 -9.00 -21.05
C HIS A 40 -16.04 -9.94 -22.21
N ASP A 41 -17.23 -9.73 -22.78
CA ASP A 41 -17.69 -10.30 -24.05
C ASP A 41 -17.48 -11.83 -24.18
N GLY A 42 -17.87 -12.58 -23.15
CA GLY A 42 -17.75 -14.03 -23.10
C GLY A 42 -16.40 -14.53 -22.61
N GLY A 43 -15.78 -13.84 -21.65
CA GLY A 43 -14.51 -14.22 -21.04
C GLY A 43 -13.24 -13.74 -21.78
N GLN A 44 -13.35 -12.81 -22.73
CA GLN A 44 -12.18 -12.14 -23.30
C GLN A 44 -11.47 -11.31 -22.25
N VAL A 45 -10.14 -11.25 -22.34
CA VAL A 45 -9.30 -10.51 -21.39
C VAL A 45 -8.56 -9.40 -22.12
N THR A 46 -8.88 -8.16 -21.80
CA THR A 46 -8.19 -6.97 -22.32
C THR A 46 -7.33 -6.35 -21.23
N PRO A 47 -5.99 -6.30 -21.38
CA PRO A 47 -5.12 -5.63 -20.42
C PRO A 47 -5.24 -4.11 -20.53
N VAL A 48 -5.31 -3.44 -19.39
CA VAL A 48 -5.13 -1.99 -19.29
C VAL A 48 -3.63 -1.73 -19.18
N THR A 49 -3.04 -1.25 -20.26
CA THR A 49 -1.59 -1.04 -20.38
C THR A 49 -1.18 0.32 -19.80
N ASP A 50 0.05 0.39 -19.30
CA ASP A 50 0.70 1.61 -18.81
C ASP A 50 -0.08 2.39 -17.72
N LEU A 51 -0.90 1.70 -16.94
CA LEU A 51 -1.66 2.29 -15.84
C LEU A 51 -1.19 1.77 -14.48
N TYR A 52 -0.74 2.71 -13.65
CA TYR A 52 -0.46 2.51 -12.23
C TYR A 52 -1.35 3.41 -11.42
N LEU A 53 -1.94 2.92 -10.35
CA LEU A 53 -2.79 3.73 -9.47
C LEU A 53 -2.16 3.77 -8.08
N LEU A 54 -1.93 4.97 -7.53
CA LEU A 54 -1.58 5.13 -6.13
C LEU A 54 -2.85 5.43 -5.35
N VAL A 55 -3.36 4.44 -4.63
CA VAL A 55 -4.61 4.54 -3.88
C VAL A 55 -4.33 4.96 -2.46
N SER A 56 -5.15 5.88 -1.91
CA SER A 56 -5.18 6.17 -0.49
C SER A 56 -6.45 5.62 0.15
N ALA A 57 -6.32 4.87 1.25
CA ALA A 57 -7.51 4.31 1.92
C ALA A 57 -8.35 5.36 2.66
N GLU A 58 -7.84 6.59 2.82
CA GLU A 58 -8.56 7.71 3.43
C GLU A 58 -9.64 8.29 2.51
N LYS A 59 -9.55 8.04 1.19
CA LYS A 59 -10.39 8.67 0.18
C LYS A 59 -11.08 7.64 -0.69
N ASP A 60 -12.34 7.91 -1.00
CA ASP A 60 -13.04 7.21 -2.07
C ASP A 60 -12.65 7.84 -3.42
N ASP A 61 -11.55 7.33 -3.98
CA ASP A 61 -11.09 7.74 -5.30
C ASP A 61 -11.79 6.93 -6.41
N GLN A 62 -12.04 7.61 -7.53
CA GLN A 62 -12.44 7.01 -8.80
C GLN A 62 -11.27 7.12 -9.78
N PHE A 63 -10.99 6.04 -10.49
CA PHE A 63 -9.89 5.98 -11.44
C PHE A 63 -10.44 5.68 -12.83
N ASP A 64 -10.00 6.47 -13.81
CA ASP A 64 -10.27 6.20 -15.22
C ASP A 64 -9.34 5.09 -15.70
N LEU A 65 -9.90 4.04 -16.28
CA LEU A 65 -9.14 2.94 -16.87
C LEU A 65 -8.83 3.18 -18.34
N GLY A 66 -9.45 4.19 -18.96
CA GLY A 66 -9.36 4.51 -20.37
C GLY A 66 -10.60 4.11 -21.15
N SER A 67 -10.51 4.24 -22.48
CA SER A 67 -11.59 3.93 -23.41
C SER A 67 -11.35 2.59 -24.11
N PHE A 68 -12.31 1.68 -24.00
CA PHE A 68 -12.26 0.36 -24.61
C PHE A 68 -13.57 0.08 -25.36
N ALA A 69 -13.48 -0.62 -26.49
CA ALA A 69 -14.64 -1.05 -27.27
C ALA A 69 -15.16 -2.39 -26.71
N LEU A 70 -15.93 -2.32 -25.62
CA LEU A 70 -16.49 -3.48 -24.92
C LEU A 70 -18.01 -3.42 -24.95
N GLU A 71 -18.70 -4.56 -25.04
CA GLU A 71 -20.16 -4.60 -24.93
C GLU A 71 -20.62 -4.94 -23.51
N ASN A 72 -20.04 -5.98 -22.90
CA ASN A 72 -20.45 -6.49 -21.59
C ASN A 72 -19.24 -6.76 -20.69
N ILE A 73 -19.06 -5.96 -19.62
CA ILE A 73 -18.05 -6.21 -18.59
C ILE A 73 -18.53 -7.30 -17.65
N GLU A 74 -17.67 -8.29 -17.42
CA GLU A 74 -17.90 -9.45 -16.57
C GLU A 74 -17.04 -9.39 -15.29
N GLY A 75 -15.86 -8.77 -15.36
CA GLY A 75 -14.96 -8.67 -14.21
C GLY A 75 -13.76 -7.75 -14.43
N ILE A 76 -13.08 -7.43 -13.33
CA ILE A 76 -11.82 -6.70 -13.31
C ILE A 76 -10.85 -7.49 -12.43
N GLU A 77 -9.70 -7.84 -12.98
CA GLU A 77 -8.57 -8.41 -12.24
C GLU A 77 -7.47 -7.35 -12.11
N PHE A 78 -6.76 -7.34 -10.98
CA PHE A 78 -5.64 -6.43 -10.77
C PHE A 78 -4.69 -6.98 -9.70
N SER A 79 -3.46 -6.46 -9.70
CA SER A 79 -2.43 -6.77 -8.72
C SER A 79 -2.29 -5.62 -7.71
N ILE A 80 -1.92 -5.95 -6.46
CA ILE A 80 -1.49 -4.95 -5.47
C ILE A 80 0.04 -4.89 -5.48
N GLY A 81 0.58 -3.70 -5.79
CA GLY A 81 2.01 -3.48 -5.91
C GLY A 81 2.39 -2.84 -7.24
N VAL A 82 3.68 -2.91 -7.56
CA VAL A 82 4.26 -2.48 -8.84
C VAL A 82 4.95 -3.70 -9.42
N ASP A 83 4.84 -3.91 -10.73
CA ASP A 83 5.51 -5.02 -11.41
C ASP A 83 7.03 -4.92 -11.30
N GLU A 84 7.70 -6.06 -11.47
CA GLU A 84 9.15 -6.16 -11.31
C GLU A 84 9.92 -5.23 -12.25
N ALA A 85 9.42 -4.99 -13.47
CA ALA A 85 10.10 -4.16 -14.45
C ALA A 85 10.13 -2.67 -14.05
N HIS A 86 9.18 -2.21 -13.24
CA HIS A 86 9.09 -0.80 -12.83
C HIS A 86 9.47 -0.56 -11.37
N ASN A 87 9.39 -1.57 -10.51
CA ASN A 87 9.68 -1.45 -9.07
C ASN A 87 11.16 -1.14 -8.74
N HIS A 88 12.05 -1.10 -9.74
CA HIS A 88 13.47 -0.77 -9.59
C HIS A 88 13.91 0.48 -10.36
N LEU A 89 12.99 1.16 -11.05
CA LEU A 89 13.29 2.37 -11.81
C LEU A 89 13.43 3.58 -10.88
N ASP A 90 14.17 4.61 -11.34
CA ASP A 90 14.36 5.85 -10.59
C ASP A 90 13.06 6.68 -10.56
N PRO A 91 12.41 6.87 -9.39
CA PRO A 91 11.18 7.63 -9.28
C PRO A 91 11.32 9.11 -9.68
N ALA A 92 12.55 9.65 -9.67
CA ALA A 92 12.83 11.04 -10.07
C ALA A 92 12.66 11.29 -11.57
N LEU A 93 12.58 10.23 -12.39
CA LEU A 93 12.38 10.34 -13.83
C LEU A 93 10.91 10.55 -14.22
N TYR A 94 9.97 10.24 -13.32
CA TYR A 94 8.55 10.47 -13.57
C TYR A 94 8.14 11.93 -13.27
N SER A 95 7.11 12.41 -13.98
CA SER A 95 6.50 13.71 -13.66
C SER A 95 5.94 13.71 -12.23
N THR A 96 5.89 14.86 -11.57
CA THR A 96 5.50 14.97 -10.15
C THR A 96 4.09 14.48 -9.81
N HIS A 97 3.21 14.35 -10.80
CA HIS A 97 1.84 13.85 -10.62
C HIS A 97 1.70 12.37 -10.97
N HIS A 98 2.76 11.74 -11.46
CA HIS A 98 2.74 10.34 -11.81
C HIS A 98 2.68 9.47 -10.54
N PRO A 99 1.87 8.40 -10.53
CA PRO A 99 1.75 7.51 -9.37
C PRO A 99 3.08 6.93 -8.90
N LEU A 100 4.00 6.59 -9.82
CA LEU A 100 5.34 6.07 -9.48
C LEU A 100 6.42 7.15 -9.24
N ALA A 101 6.06 8.43 -9.17
CA ALA A 101 7.01 9.50 -8.89
C ALA A 101 7.44 9.55 -7.41
N LEU A 102 8.37 10.44 -7.09
CA LEU A 102 8.70 10.75 -5.69
C LEU A 102 7.50 11.40 -4.98
N HIS A 103 6.90 10.69 -4.03
CA HIS A 103 5.88 11.22 -3.13
C HIS A 103 6.48 11.63 -1.77
N ASN A 104 5.78 12.47 -1.01
CA ASN A 104 6.20 12.85 0.35
C ASN A 104 5.12 12.53 1.40
N PRO A 105 5.48 11.80 2.49
CA PRO A 105 6.67 10.97 2.64
C PRO A 105 6.80 9.95 1.50
N PRO A 106 8.03 9.49 1.17
CA PRO A 106 8.26 8.57 0.05
C PRO A 106 7.51 7.26 0.27
N CYS A 107 6.71 6.88 -0.72
CA CYS A 107 6.11 5.56 -0.83
C CYS A 107 7.19 4.58 -1.29
N ILE A 108 7.84 3.93 -0.31
CA ILE A 108 9.01 3.06 -0.49
C ILE A 108 10.24 3.85 -1.01
N GLY A 109 11.19 4.08 -0.10
CA GLY A 109 12.40 4.83 -0.39
C GLY A 109 13.33 4.82 0.82
N VAL A 110 14.24 3.85 0.80
CA VAL A 110 15.48 3.70 1.58
C VAL A 110 15.56 4.62 2.80
N GLY A 111 15.38 4.05 3.99
CA GLY A 111 15.75 4.70 5.23
C GLY A 111 17.19 5.20 5.11
N ARG A 112 17.37 6.52 4.96
CA ARG A 112 18.63 7.14 5.28
C ARG A 112 18.85 6.81 6.74
N ARG A 113 19.85 5.97 7.03
CA ARG A 113 20.33 5.72 8.38
C ARG A 113 20.41 7.06 9.08
N ALA A 114 19.58 7.26 10.11
CA ALA A 114 19.84 8.26 11.10
C ALA A 114 21.17 7.87 11.76
N THR A 115 22.28 8.37 11.22
CA THR A 115 23.57 8.36 11.90
C THR A 115 23.41 9.29 13.09
N GLY A 116 23.22 8.70 14.26
CA GLY A 116 23.30 9.37 15.55
C GLY A 116 21.98 9.41 16.30
N LEU A 117 21.64 8.32 16.99
CA LEU A 117 21.01 8.38 18.31
C LEU A 117 21.33 7.07 19.07
N SER A 118 21.71 7.27 20.33
CA SER A 118 22.50 6.40 21.22
C SER A 118 21.93 4.99 21.47
N PRO A 119 22.79 3.99 21.76
CA PRO A 119 22.34 2.63 22.02
C PRO A 119 21.57 2.55 23.34
N TRP A 120 20.31 2.13 23.23
CA TRP A 120 19.47 1.71 24.34
C TRP A 120 20.15 0.55 25.08
N LYS A 121 20.45 0.73 26.37
CA LYS A 121 20.93 -0.35 27.23
C LYS A 121 19.80 -1.36 27.43
N ALA A 122 19.97 -2.55 26.88
CA ALA A 122 19.15 -3.70 27.23
C ALA A 122 19.44 -4.09 28.69
N ASN A 123 18.52 -3.78 29.59
CA ASN A 123 18.52 -4.34 30.95
C ASN A 123 18.10 -5.82 30.86
N ARG A 124 19.07 -6.72 31.02
CA ARG A 124 18.81 -8.14 31.31
C ARG A 124 18.34 -8.25 32.77
N ALA A 125 17.09 -8.64 32.98
CA ALA A 125 16.64 -9.13 34.27
C ALA A 125 17.21 -10.53 34.50
N THR A 126 18.17 -10.67 35.41
CA THR A 126 18.64 -11.96 35.91
C THR A 126 17.92 -12.22 37.24
N THR A 127 16.91 -13.08 37.23
CA THR A 127 16.33 -13.59 38.49
C THR A 127 17.13 -14.81 38.91
N ALA A 128 18.04 -14.62 39.87
CA ALA A 128 18.58 -15.70 40.67
C ALA A 128 17.68 -15.87 41.90
N ALA A 129 16.93 -16.97 41.97
CA ALA A 129 16.31 -17.42 43.22
C ALA A 129 17.09 -18.64 43.71
N ARG A 130 17.73 -18.44 44.86
CA ARG A 130 18.64 -19.35 45.55
C ARG A 130 17.82 -20.21 46.50
N ALA A 131 18.20 -21.48 46.61
CA ALA A 131 17.66 -22.42 47.59
C ALA A 131 17.92 -21.96 49.04
N SER A 132 16.94 -22.15 49.90
CA SER A 132 17.06 -22.49 51.33
C SER A 132 15.77 -23.17 51.76
#